data_AF-A0A3D1XSF1-F1
#
_entry.id   AF-A0A3D1XSF1-F1
#
_cell.length_a   1.000
_cell.length_b   1.000
_cell.length_c   1.000
_cell.angle_alpha   90.00
_cell.angle_beta   90.00
_cell.angle_gamma   90.00
#
_symmetry.space_group_name_H-M   'P 1'
#
loop_
_entity.id
_entity.type
_entity.pdbx_description
1 polymer ?
#
loop_
_entity_poly.entity_id
_entity_poly.type
_entity_poly.pdbx_seq_one_letter_code
_entity_poly.pdbx_strand_id
1 'polypeptide(L)'
;MAEASTDEQKLSPAEKAKLAAKKKAEAAKKAAPVSDPFVDNGDGSITDPNSGLTWKKTDAWLDKKLFYTWQDHQEYVDWVNQNKDQFGGYNNWRIPTKAESLTLFDKTGVKQLMDKNGTYYPIDSIFAPGGASNTWISECSDEKIIRMDLKIGLDTPYPNNDVWSSMRLVRKEGEAAAKSSAPVAEATAAPAVVDEGASEAPPAAAPKKSSGNVVPGPTPRKDFSDAEKSAMLKRARAHAAEVKARKG
;
A
#
# COMPACT_ATOMS: atom_id res chain seq x y z
N MET A 1 46.28 25.55 31.97
CA MET A 1 46.87 24.47 31.15
C MET A 1 45.92 23.29 31.30
N ALA A 2 44.88 23.15 30.46
CA ALA A 2 44.90 22.42 29.18
C ALA A 2 45.33 20.95 29.44
N GLU A 3 44.60 19.89 29.13
CA GLU A 3 43.70 19.60 28.00
C GLU A 3 42.77 18.42 28.36
N ALA A 4 41.55 18.39 27.83
CA ALA A 4 40.77 17.16 27.69
C ALA A 4 39.97 17.20 26.39
N SER A 5 40.58 16.59 25.37
CA SER A 5 40.00 15.87 24.24
C SER A 5 38.80 16.46 23.50
N THR A 6 39.15 17.19 22.44
CA THR A 6 38.38 17.38 21.22
C THR A 6 38.17 16.03 20.50
N ASP A 7 36.96 15.46 20.50
CA ASP A 7 36.60 14.39 19.55
C ASP A 7 35.19 14.53 18.93
N GLU A 8 34.32 15.39 19.46
CA GLU A 8 32.97 15.58 18.88
C GLU A 8 32.93 16.41 17.58
N GLN A 9 34.03 17.07 17.20
CA GLN A 9 34.05 17.98 16.05
C GLN A 9 34.49 17.35 14.72
N LYS A 10 34.93 16.08 14.69
CA LYS A 10 35.47 15.44 13.47
C LYS A 10 34.54 14.43 12.77
N LEU A 11 33.27 14.33 13.19
CA LEU A 11 32.30 13.43 12.56
C LEU A 11 31.83 13.99 11.20
N SER A 12 31.89 13.16 10.16
CA SER A 12 31.35 13.51 8.84
C SER A 12 29.83 13.73 8.91
N PRO A 13 29.22 14.48 7.96
CA PRO A 13 27.77 14.69 7.94
C PRO A 13 26.95 13.38 7.98
N ALA A 14 27.48 12.32 7.36
CA ALA A 14 26.85 10.99 7.36
C ALA A 14 26.87 10.31 8.73
N GLU A 15 27.94 10.49 9.51
CA GLU A 15 28.05 9.93 10.86
C GLU A 15 27.21 10.73 11.87
N LYS A 16 27.15 12.06 11.72
CA LYS A 16 26.23 12.91 12.48
C LYS A 16 24.77 12.55 12.19
N ALA A 17 24.43 12.25 10.94
CA ALA A 17 23.09 11.78 10.56
C ALA A 17 22.77 10.40 11.19
N LYS A 18 23.72 9.45 11.17
CA LYS A 18 23.55 8.15 11.84
C LYS A 18 23.43 8.26 13.35
N LEU A 19 24.22 9.12 13.99
CA LEU A 19 24.16 9.37 15.43
C LEU A 19 22.88 10.11 15.82
N ALA A 20 22.42 11.06 15.01
CA ALA A 20 21.14 11.73 15.19
C ALA A 20 19.96 10.77 14.98
N ALA A 21 20.03 9.87 13.99
CA ALA A 21 19.03 8.82 13.80
C ALA A 21 19.02 7.83 14.97
N LYS A 22 20.19 7.43 15.49
CA LYS A 22 20.32 6.57 16.67
C LYS A 22 19.79 7.25 17.93
N LYS A 23 20.14 8.52 18.14
CA LYS A 23 19.68 9.34 19.27
C LYS A 23 18.17 9.65 19.18
N LYS A 24 17.63 9.83 17.98
CA LYS A 24 16.18 9.97 17.74
C LYS A 24 15.45 8.66 18.01
N ALA A 25 15.99 7.51 17.58
CA ALA A 25 15.45 6.19 17.89
C ALA A 25 15.50 5.88 19.39
N GLU A 26 16.56 6.29 20.09
CA GLU A 26 16.71 6.10 21.54
C GLU A 26 15.85 7.07 22.36
N ALA A 27 15.75 8.34 21.95
CA ALA A 27 14.87 9.32 22.58
C ALA A 27 13.39 8.95 22.41
N ALA A 28 13.04 8.37 21.26
CA ALA A 28 11.67 7.95 21.01
C ALA A 28 11.32 6.62 21.70
N LYS A 29 12.31 5.76 22.00
CA LYS A 29 12.14 4.66 22.98
C LYS A 29 11.87 5.16 24.42
N LYS A 30 12.26 6.40 24.76
CA LYS A 30 12.15 6.96 26.10
C LYS A 30 10.93 7.86 26.32
N ALA A 31 10.21 8.24 25.26
CA ALA A 31 9.16 9.27 25.31
C ALA A 31 7.77 8.83 24.83
N ALA A 32 7.59 7.57 24.40
CA ALA A 32 6.24 7.07 24.16
C ALA A 32 5.52 6.86 25.51
N PRO A 33 4.24 7.27 25.66
CA PRO A 33 3.42 6.71 26.74
C PRO A 33 3.51 5.19 26.64
N VAL A 34 3.55 4.51 27.79
CA VAL A 34 3.72 3.05 27.88
C VAL A 34 2.53 2.37 27.22
N SER A 35 2.59 2.24 25.91
CA SER A 35 1.69 1.43 25.10
C SER A 35 2.36 0.09 24.92
N ASP A 36 1.67 -0.98 25.28
CA ASP A 36 2.21 -2.32 25.13
C ASP A 36 2.52 -2.59 23.66
N PRO A 37 3.65 -3.24 23.34
CA PRO A 37 3.99 -3.57 21.97
C PRO A 37 2.94 -4.52 21.37
N PHE A 38 2.77 -4.45 20.05
CA PHE A 38 1.99 -5.45 19.33
C PHE A 38 2.59 -6.84 19.54
N VAL A 39 1.73 -7.86 19.62
CA VAL A 39 2.11 -9.25 19.84
C VAL A 39 1.79 -10.05 18.58
N ASP A 40 2.78 -10.72 18.01
CA ASP A 40 2.59 -11.67 16.92
C ASP A 40 2.20 -13.03 17.51
N ASN A 41 1.03 -13.53 17.13
CA ASN A 41 0.51 -14.80 17.63
C ASN A 41 1.13 -16.01 16.90
N GLY A 42 1.93 -15.79 15.86
CA GLY A 42 2.59 -16.87 15.09
C GLY A 42 1.66 -17.64 14.15
N ASP A 43 0.38 -17.24 14.09
CA ASP A 43 -0.69 -17.87 13.32
C ASP A 43 -1.18 -17.01 12.13
N GLY A 44 -0.44 -15.94 11.82
CA GLY A 44 -0.82 -14.93 10.81
C GLY A 44 -1.63 -13.76 11.36
N SER A 45 -1.88 -13.71 12.67
CA SER A 45 -2.55 -12.61 13.35
C SER A 45 -1.62 -11.86 14.33
N ILE A 46 -1.91 -10.58 14.54
CA ILE A 46 -1.16 -9.68 15.42
C ILE A 46 -2.14 -9.00 16.36
N THR A 47 -1.97 -9.18 17.66
CA THR A 47 -2.82 -8.57 18.68
C THR A 47 -2.23 -7.24 19.14
N ASP A 48 -3.10 -6.23 19.25
CA ASP A 48 -2.82 -4.95 19.88
C ASP A 48 -3.37 -4.96 21.32
N PRO A 49 -2.52 -5.07 22.35
CA PRO A 49 -2.98 -5.12 23.73
C PRO A 49 -3.66 -3.82 24.19
N ASN A 50 -3.36 -2.69 23.54
CA ASN A 50 -3.89 -1.37 23.93
C ASN A 50 -5.34 -1.17 23.47
N SER A 51 -5.68 -1.69 22.29
CA SER A 51 -7.03 -1.54 21.71
C SER A 51 -7.89 -2.80 21.83
N GLY A 52 -7.28 -3.95 22.17
CA GLY A 52 -7.94 -5.25 22.15
C GLY A 52 -8.29 -5.74 20.74
N LEU A 53 -7.70 -5.11 19.72
CA LEU A 53 -7.89 -5.47 18.33
C LEU A 53 -6.88 -6.54 17.92
N THR A 54 -7.31 -7.45 17.05
CA THR A 54 -6.41 -8.37 16.39
C THR A 54 -6.41 -8.06 14.90
N TRP A 55 -5.23 -7.82 14.37
CA TRP A 55 -4.97 -7.44 12.99
C TRP A 55 -4.44 -8.61 12.21
N LYS A 56 -4.78 -8.65 10.92
CA LYS A 56 -4.16 -9.60 10.01
C LYS A 56 -2.74 -9.14 9.67
N LYS A 57 -1.77 -10.07 9.71
CA LYS A 57 -0.35 -9.75 9.50
C LYS A 57 -0.05 -9.28 8.08
N THR A 58 -0.74 -9.85 7.09
CA THR A 58 -0.64 -9.49 5.67
C THR A 58 -1.87 -8.72 5.21
N ASP A 59 -1.72 -7.90 4.18
CA ASP A 59 -2.82 -7.20 3.50
C ASP A 59 -3.22 -7.92 2.20
N ALA A 60 -4.27 -7.42 1.53
CA ALA A 60 -4.76 -8.02 0.28
C ALA A 60 -3.70 -8.11 -0.83
N TRP A 61 -2.83 -7.09 -0.91
CA TRP A 61 -1.71 -7.09 -1.85
C TRP A 61 -0.69 -8.18 -1.56
N LEU A 62 -0.38 -8.46 -0.29
CA LEU A 62 0.56 -9.52 0.04
C LEU A 62 0.01 -10.91 -0.28
N ASP A 63 -1.26 -11.16 -0.03
CA ASP A 63 -1.88 -12.47 -0.24
C ASP A 63 -2.20 -12.75 -1.72
N LYS A 64 -2.96 -11.86 -2.37
CA LYS A 64 -3.48 -12.10 -3.72
C LYS A 64 -2.76 -11.28 -4.79
N LYS A 65 -1.86 -10.36 -4.42
CA LYS A 65 -1.19 -9.43 -5.35
C LYS A 65 -2.18 -8.61 -6.19
N LEU A 66 -3.34 -8.32 -5.58
CA LEU A 66 -4.44 -7.60 -6.19
C LEU A 66 -4.86 -6.44 -5.30
N PHE A 67 -5.37 -5.40 -5.95
CA PHE A 67 -6.12 -4.33 -5.31
C PHE A 67 -7.61 -4.57 -5.55
N TYR A 68 -8.43 -4.07 -4.65
CA TYR A 68 -9.87 -4.20 -4.73
C TYR A 68 -10.50 -2.82 -4.79
N THR A 69 -11.56 -2.70 -5.59
CA THR A 69 -12.46 -1.56 -5.51
C THR A 69 -13.24 -1.62 -4.20
N TRP A 70 -13.97 -0.56 -3.86
CA TRP A 70 -14.92 -0.65 -2.75
C TRP A 70 -16.06 -1.61 -3.09
N GLN A 71 -16.47 -1.75 -4.34
CA GLN A 71 -17.56 -2.67 -4.72
C GLN A 71 -17.16 -4.13 -4.50
N ASP A 72 -15.90 -4.46 -4.81
CA ASP A 72 -15.38 -5.82 -4.75
C ASP A 72 -14.70 -6.16 -3.41
N HIS A 73 -14.73 -5.25 -2.42
CA HIS A 73 -13.96 -5.43 -1.18
C HIS A 73 -14.36 -6.69 -0.41
N GLN A 74 -15.65 -7.06 -0.50
CA GLN A 74 -16.21 -8.20 0.22
C GLN A 74 -15.60 -9.52 -0.25
N GLU A 75 -15.22 -9.63 -1.53
CA GLU A 75 -14.62 -10.85 -2.07
C GLU A 75 -13.35 -11.24 -1.29
N TYR A 76 -12.52 -10.26 -0.95
CA TYR A 76 -11.32 -10.52 -0.15
C TYR A 76 -11.64 -10.81 1.32
N VAL A 77 -12.59 -10.08 1.91
CA VAL A 77 -13.01 -10.31 3.31
C VAL A 77 -13.54 -11.74 3.48
N ASP A 78 -14.42 -12.15 2.58
CA ASP A 78 -15.01 -13.49 2.59
C ASP A 78 -13.96 -14.56 2.32
N TRP A 79 -13.05 -14.32 1.37
CA TRP A 79 -11.94 -15.22 1.11
C TRP A 79 -11.07 -15.41 2.36
N VAL A 80 -10.71 -14.34 3.09
CA VAL A 80 -9.94 -14.48 4.34
C VAL A 80 -10.74 -15.27 5.39
N ASN A 81 -12.03 -15.00 5.54
CA ASN A 81 -12.88 -15.69 6.52
C ASN A 81 -13.10 -17.17 6.19
N GLN A 82 -13.10 -17.54 4.90
CA GLN A 82 -13.15 -18.92 4.44
C GLN A 82 -11.81 -19.64 4.66
N ASN A 83 -10.69 -18.93 4.49
CA ASN A 83 -9.33 -19.44 4.68
C ASN A 83 -8.82 -19.23 6.12
N LYS A 84 -9.72 -19.40 7.11
CA LYS A 84 -9.44 -19.14 8.53
C LYS A 84 -8.18 -19.83 9.05
N ASP A 85 -7.86 -21.03 8.57
CA ASP A 85 -6.72 -21.82 9.04
C ASP A 85 -5.36 -21.18 8.71
N GLN A 86 -5.33 -20.24 7.76
CA GLN A 86 -4.12 -19.48 7.39
C GLN A 86 -3.97 -18.18 8.19
N PHE A 87 -5.04 -17.73 8.86
CA PHE A 87 -5.16 -16.40 9.46
C PHE A 87 -5.73 -16.50 10.88
N GLY A 88 -5.06 -17.26 11.74
CA GLY A 88 -5.39 -17.41 13.17
C GLY A 88 -6.61 -18.24 13.51
N GLY A 89 -7.15 -19.02 12.57
CA GLY A 89 -8.35 -19.84 12.80
C GLY A 89 -9.64 -19.03 12.92
N TYR A 90 -9.60 -17.73 12.59
CA TYR A 90 -10.73 -16.80 12.74
C TYR A 90 -11.50 -16.60 11.43
N ASN A 91 -12.81 -16.47 11.55
CA ASN A 91 -13.75 -16.24 10.44
C ASN A 91 -14.57 -14.95 10.62
N ASN A 92 -14.12 -14.05 11.49
CA ASN A 92 -14.77 -12.78 11.81
C ASN A 92 -13.90 -11.57 11.46
N TRP A 93 -13.08 -11.70 10.42
CA TRP A 93 -12.32 -10.60 9.85
C TRP A 93 -13.24 -9.61 9.14
N ARG A 94 -13.00 -8.32 9.37
CA ARG A 94 -13.75 -7.23 8.76
C ARG A 94 -12.84 -6.06 8.39
N ILE A 95 -13.40 -5.12 7.63
CA ILE A 95 -12.76 -3.85 7.35
C ILE A 95 -12.69 -3.01 8.65
N PRO A 96 -11.56 -2.36 8.94
CA PRO A 96 -11.41 -1.52 10.12
C PRO A 96 -12.19 -0.22 9.99
N THR A 97 -12.56 0.36 11.13
CA THR A 97 -13.02 1.75 11.19
C THR A 97 -11.85 2.72 10.99
N LYS A 98 -12.14 4.00 10.76
CA LYS A 98 -11.14 5.08 10.77
C LYS A 98 -10.35 5.10 12.09
N ALA A 99 -11.07 5.00 13.22
CA ALA A 99 -10.46 5.06 14.54
C ALA A 99 -9.51 3.88 14.78
N GLU A 100 -9.91 2.68 14.38
CA GLU A 100 -9.06 1.47 14.45
C GLU A 100 -7.86 1.59 13.50
N SER A 101 -8.06 2.05 12.27
CA SER A 101 -6.95 2.23 11.32
C SER A 101 -5.88 3.20 11.82
N LEU A 102 -6.29 4.21 12.60
CA LEU A 102 -5.36 5.16 13.21
C LEU A 102 -4.54 4.56 14.35
N THR A 103 -4.93 3.43 14.96
CA THR A 103 -4.10 2.77 15.98
C THR A 103 -2.86 2.12 15.37
N LEU A 104 -2.91 1.78 14.08
CA LEU A 104 -1.74 1.29 13.33
C LEU A 104 -0.73 2.39 13.03
N PHE A 105 -1.19 3.64 12.92
CA PHE A 105 -0.38 4.79 12.53
C PHE A 105 0.46 5.30 13.70
N ASP A 106 1.78 5.15 13.58
CA ASP A 106 2.73 5.64 14.57
C ASP A 106 3.06 7.13 14.38
N LYS A 107 2.43 7.97 15.20
CA LYS A 107 2.70 9.41 15.24
C LYS A 107 4.11 9.75 15.72
N THR A 108 4.81 8.83 16.39
CA THR A 108 6.16 9.08 16.91
C THR A 108 7.23 8.98 15.81
N GLY A 109 6.90 8.33 14.68
CA GLY A 109 7.81 8.14 13.55
C GLY A 109 8.99 7.21 13.87
N VAL A 110 8.85 6.35 14.89
CA VAL A 110 9.84 5.34 15.28
C VAL A 110 9.64 4.08 14.47
N LYS A 111 8.37 3.71 14.30
CA LYS A 111 7.97 2.52 13.57
C LYS A 111 8.12 2.80 12.08
N GLN A 112 8.65 1.82 11.37
CA GLN A 112 8.94 1.92 9.95
C GLN A 112 8.66 0.56 9.33
N LEU A 113 7.65 0.51 8.46
CA LEU A 113 7.36 -0.66 7.62
C LEU A 113 7.60 -0.27 6.17
N MET A 114 8.18 -1.17 5.38
CA MET A 114 8.44 -0.94 3.96
C MET A 114 7.21 -1.34 3.15
N ASP A 115 6.72 -0.45 2.28
CA ASP A 115 5.64 -0.75 1.35
C ASP A 115 6.13 -1.49 0.08
N LYS A 116 5.20 -1.90 -0.78
CA LYS A 116 5.48 -2.57 -2.06
C LYS A 116 6.39 -1.76 -3.01
N ASN A 117 6.46 -0.44 -2.84
CA ASN A 117 7.25 0.49 -3.66
C ASN A 117 8.62 0.78 -3.03
N GLY A 118 8.98 0.13 -1.92
CA GLY A 118 10.21 0.41 -1.18
C GLY A 118 10.17 1.69 -0.34
N THR A 119 8.99 2.26 -0.12
CA THR A 119 8.80 3.46 0.72
C THR A 119 8.48 3.05 2.15
N TYR A 120 9.20 3.63 3.12
CA TYR A 120 8.89 3.43 4.54
C TYR A 120 7.69 4.27 4.98
N TYR A 121 6.82 3.68 5.79
CA TYR A 121 5.66 4.33 6.37
C TYR A 121 5.52 3.96 7.86
N PRO A 122 4.88 4.82 8.68
CA PRO A 122 4.92 4.71 10.13
C PRO A 122 3.95 3.65 10.65
N ILE A 123 4.26 2.38 10.37
CA ILE A 123 3.63 1.19 10.93
C ILE A 123 4.70 0.31 11.55
N ASP A 124 4.30 -0.46 12.56
CA ASP A 124 5.15 -1.45 13.22
C ASP A 124 5.72 -2.49 12.25
N SER A 125 7.02 -2.77 12.35
CA SER A 125 7.72 -3.77 11.52
C SER A 125 7.30 -5.21 11.82
N ILE A 126 6.50 -5.45 12.87
CA ILE A 126 5.89 -6.75 13.16
C ILE A 126 4.95 -7.23 12.04
N PHE A 127 4.36 -6.30 11.30
CA PHE A 127 3.56 -6.60 10.13
C PHE A 127 4.42 -7.02 8.93
N ALA A 128 3.83 -7.77 8.01
CA ALA A 128 4.59 -8.23 6.84
C ALA A 128 5.01 -7.05 5.94
N PRO A 129 6.30 -6.96 5.54
CA PRO A 129 6.79 -5.91 4.64
C PRO A 129 6.34 -6.15 3.20
N GLY A 130 6.33 -5.09 2.38
CA GLY A 130 5.95 -5.15 0.98
C GLY A 130 4.45 -5.08 0.72
N GLY A 131 3.65 -4.79 1.75
CA GLY A 131 2.22 -4.50 1.62
C GLY A 131 1.95 -3.12 1.05
N ALA A 132 0.67 -2.79 0.88
CA ALA A 132 0.25 -1.45 0.54
C ALA A 132 0.16 -0.56 1.78
N SER A 133 0.40 0.73 1.57
CA SER A 133 0.25 1.76 2.61
C SER A 133 -1.16 2.34 2.68
N ASN A 134 -2.11 1.81 1.89
CA ASN A 134 -3.49 2.24 1.89
C ASN A 134 -4.40 1.10 2.38
N THR A 135 -5.50 1.48 3.04
CA THR A 135 -6.53 0.53 3.48
C THR A 135 -7.91 1.12 3.29
N TRP A 136 -8.88 0.26 3.02
CA TRP A 136 -10.29 0.60 3.15
C TRP A 136 -10.67 0.79 4.62
N ILE A 137 -11.70 1.61 4.84
CA ILE A 137 -12.31 1.85 6.15
C ILE A 137 -13.82 1.67 6.06
N SER A 138 -14.46 1.29 7.16
CA SER A 138 -15.91 1.03 7.20
C SER A 138 -16.79 2.26 6.94
N GLU A 139 -16.22 3.48 7.04
CA GLU A 139 -16.90 4.73 6.72
C GLU A 139 -17.04 4.98 5.20
N CYS A 140 -16.44 4.12 4.38
CA CYS A 140 -16.62 4.11 2.94
C CYS A 140 -18.03 3.58 2.57
N SER A 141 -18.64 4.15 1.53
CA SER A 141 -19.93 3.74 1.00
C SER A 141 -19.96 3.87 -0.52
N ASP A 142 -20.98 3.33 -1.18
CA ASP A 142 -21.13 3.37 -2.65
C ASP A 142 -21.23 4.80 -3.21
N GLU A 143 -21.66 5.74 -2.36
CA GLU A 143 -21.76 7.17 -2.68
C GLU A 143 -20.51 7.95 -2.26
N LYS A 144 -19.79 7.47 -1.25
CA LYS A 144 -18.66 8.16 -0.64
C LYS A 144 -17.50 7.20 -0.47
N ILE A 145 -16.63 7.18 -1.46
CA ILE A 145 -15.42 6.37 -1.43
C ILE A 145 -14.38 7.04 -0.56
N ILE A 146 -13.96 6.39 0.52
CA ILE A 146 -12.95 6.91 1.44
C ILE A 146 -11.82 5.91 1.58
N ARG A 147 -10.60 6.36 1.34
CA ARG A 147 -9.39 5.55 1.51
C ARG A 147 -8.54 6.13 2.62
N MET A 148 -8.09 5.29 3.54
CA MET A 148 -7.11 5.65 4.56
C MET A 148 -5.70 5.53 4.01
N ASP A 149 -4.91 6.59 4.10
CA ASP A 149 -3.48 6.58 3.82
C ASP A 149 -2.69 6.45 5.12
N LEU A 150 -2.05 5.31 5.31
CA LEU A 150 -1.26 4.98 6.50
C LEU A 150 0.14 5.61 6.47
N LYS A 151 0.53 6.31 5.39
CA LYS A 151 1.76 7.13 5.34
C LYS A 151 1.59 8.43 6.12
N ILE A 152 0.40 9.00 6.08
CA ILE A 152 0.08 10.30 6.68
C ILE A 152 -1.00 10.21 7.76
N GLY A 153 -1.68 9.07 7.90
CA GLY A 153 -2.76 8.87 8.87
C GLY A 153 -4.02 9.67 8.53
N LEU A 154 -4.34 9.81 7.24
CA LEU A 154 -5.45 10.64 6.76
C LEU A 154 -6.39 9.84 5.86
N ASP A 155 -7.69 9.97 6.12
CA ASP A 155 -8.75 9.53 5.24
C ASP A 155 -8.99 10.53 4.12
N THR A 156 -8.89 10.08 2.88
CA THR A 156 -9.11 10.90 1.70
C THR A 156 -10.39 10.45 1.00
N PRO A 157 -11.40 11.33 0.84
CA PRO A 157 -12.56 11.05 0.01
C PRO A 157 -12.20 11.15 -1.47
N TYR A 158 -12.75 10.26 -2.27
CA TYR A 158 -12.57 10.21 -3.72
C TYR A 158 -13.89 10.49 -4.43
N PRO A 159 -13.87 11.23 -5.56
CA PRO A 159 -15.07 11.57 -6.30
C PRO A 159 -15.60 10.43 -7.18
N ASN A 160 -14.79 9.39 -7.41
CA ASN A 160 -15.08 8.29 -8.31
C ASN A 160 -15.08 6.95 -7.57
N ASN A 161 -15.81 6.00 -8.15
CA ASN A 161 -15.92 4.63 -7.64
C ASN A 161 -14.79 3.71 -8.12
N ASP A 162 -14.06 4.11 -9.17
CA ASP A 162 -12.91 3.39 -9.71
C ASP A 162 -11.62 3.68 -8.92
N VAL A 163 -11.69 3.47 -7.61
CA VAL A 163 -10.56 3.64 -6.69
C VAL A 163 -10.15 2.28 -6.20
N TRP A 164 -8.88 1.97 -6.44
CA TRP A 164 -8.29 0.69 -6.06
C TRP A 164 -7.47 0.88 -4.79
N SER A 165 -7.73 0.04 -3.79
CA SER A 165 -6.99 0.03 -2.53
C SER A 165 -6.72 -1.40 -2.08
N SER A 166 -5.66 -1.56 -1.28
CA SER A 166 -5.52 -2.76 -0.49
C SER A 166 -6.42 -2.63 0.72
N MET A 167 -6.54 -3.72 1.48
CA MET A 167 -7.18 -3.68 2.77
C MET A 167 -6.43 -4.57 3.75
N ARG A 168 -6.30 -4.03 4.96
CA ARG A 168 -5.87 -4.79 6.12
C ARG A 168 -7.08 -5.05 6.99
N LEU A 169 -7.32 -6.31 7.28
CA LEU A 169 -8.48 -6.71 8.06
C LEU A 169 -8.17 -6.68 9.55
N VAL A 170 -9.21 -6.39 10.32
CA VAL A 170 -9.22 -6.37 11.77
C VAL A 170 -10.33 -7.28 12.28
N ARG A 171 -10.15 -7.80 13.48
CA ARG A 171 -11.18 -8.45 14.26
C ARG A 171 -11.10 -7.97 15.71
N LYS A 172 -12.20 -8.17 16.42
CA LYS A 172 -12.28 -7.97 17.87
C LYS A 172 -12.84 -9.23 18.53
N GLU A 173 -12.32 -9.56 19.70
CA GLU A 173 -12.81 -10.71 20.47
C GLU A 173 -14.25 -10.47 20.93
N GLY A 174 -15.13 -11.47 20.72
CA GLY A 174 -16.57 -11.36 20.99
C GLY A 174 -17.41 -10.69 19.90
N GLU A 175 -16.80 -10.15 18.84
CA GLU A 175 -17.54 -9.60 17.70
C GLU A 175 -17.89 -10.72 16.71
N ALA A 176 -19.18 -10.87 16.39
CA ALA A 176 -19.59 -11.77 15.31
C ALA A 176 -19.08 -11.23 13.96
N ALA A 177 -18.79 -12.12 13.01
CA ALA A 177 -18.48 -11.71 11.65
C ALA A 177 -19.60 -10.78 11.14
N ALA A 178 -19.22 -9.60 10.66
CA ALA A 178 -20.19 -8.64 10.13
C ALA A 178 -20.88 -9.26 8.92
N LYS A 179 -22.14 -9.70 9.07
CA LYS A 179 -23.03 -9.96 7.94
C LYS A 179 -23.53 -8.60 7.45
N SER A 180 -22.76 -7.95 6.59
CA SER A 180 -23.27 -6.77 5.88
C SER A 180 -24.25 -7.24 4.81
N SER A 181 -25.51 -6.88 4.98
CA SER A 181 -26.59 -7.16 4.05
C SER A 181 -26.39 -6.42 2.72
N ALA A 182 -25.96 -7.14 1.70
CA ALA A 182 -26.29 -6.85 0.32
C ALA A 182 -26.60 -8.19 -0.38
N PRO A 183 -27.68 -8.31 -1.15
CA PRO A 183 -28.02 -9.57 -1.80
C PRO A 183 -26.98 -9.88 -2.87
N VAL A 184 -26.44 -11.10 -2.80
CA VAL A 184 -25.61 -11.71 -3.83
C VAL A 184 -26.44 -11.77 -5.11
N ALA A 185 -26.14 -10.91 -6.07
CA ALA A 185 -26.56 -11.12 -7.45
C ALA A 185 -25.57 -12.11 -8.08
N GLU A 186 -26.04 -13.34 -8.20
CA GLU A 186 -25.37 -14.45 -8.84
C GLU A 186 -25.21 -14.24 -10.36
N ALA A 187 -24.10 -14.78 -10.89
CA ALA A 187 -23.82 -15.10 -12.29
C ALA A 187 -23.31 -13.94 -13.18
N THR A 188 -22.19 -14.06 -13.89
CA THR A 188 -21.81 -15.20 -14.73
C THR A 188 -20.30 -15.24 -14.99
N ALA A 189 -19.72 -16.42 -14.84
CA ALA A 189 -18.46 -16.78 -15.47
C ALA A 189 -18.69 -17.04 -16.96
N ALA A 190 -17.86 -16.46 -17.83
CA ALA A 190 -17.63 -16.95 -19.19
C ALA A 190 -16.28 -16.43 -19.72
N PRO A 191 -15.62 -17.18 -20.62
CA PRO A 191 -14.19 -17.42 -20.55
C PRO A 191 -13.35 -16.55 -21.48
N ALA A 192 -12.04 -16.56 -21.20
CA ALA A 192 -11.02 -16.16 -22.16
C ALA A 192 -11.11 -17.02 -23.43
N VAL A 193 -11.30 -16.36 -24.57
CA VAL A 193 -10.94 -16.90 -25.89
C VAL A 193 -10.05 -15.89 -26.60
N VAL A 194 -8.85 -16.37 -26.92
CA VAL A 194 -7.94 -15.80 -27.90
C VAL A 194 -8.48 -16.17 -29.28
N ASP A 195 -8.52 -15.22 -30.21
CA ASP A 195 -8.42 -15.52 -31.64
C ASP A 195 -7.83 -14.33 -32.41
N GLU A 196 -6.79 -14.62 -33.17
CA GLU A 196 -6.14 -13.73 -34.13
C GLU A 196 -7.00 -13.65 -35.40
N GLY A 197 -7.33 -12.44 -35.85
CA GLY A 197 -7.98 -12.24 -37.14
C GLY A 197 -7.66 -10.86 -37.71
N ALA A 198 -6.63 -10.79 -38.55
CA ALA A 198 -6.25 -9.61 -39.31
C ALA A 198 -7.31 -9.26 -40.38
N SER A 199 -7.65 -7.97 -40.50
CA SER A 199 -8.06 -7.37 -41.78
C SER A 199 -7.84 -5.86 -41.77
N GLU A 200 -7.36 -5.36 -42.91
CA GLU A 200 -6.74 -4.05 -43.12
C GLU A 200 -7.72 -2.98 -43.67
N ALA A 201 -7.49 -1.72 -43.27
CA ALA A 201 -7.87 -0.39 -43.84
C ALA A 201 -9.35 0.10 -43.81
N PRO A 202 -9.64 1.44 -43.85
CA PRO A 202 -8.78 2.65 -43.96
C PRO A 202 -9.01 3.72 -42.84
N PRO A 203 -8.29 4.88 -42.81
CA PRO A 203 -8.29 5.78 -41.65
C PRO A 203 -9.43 6.81 -41.70
N ALA A 204 -10.15 7.00 -40.59
CA ALA A 204 -11.16 8.04 -40.46
C ALA A 204 -10.99 8.88 -39.18
N ALA A 205 -10.62 10.15 -39.41
CA ALA A 205 -10.94 11.37 -38.67
C ALA A 205 -10.90 11.37 -37.12
N ALA A 206 -9.96 12.17 -36.59
CA ALA A 206 -9.92 12.63 -35.21
C ALA A 206 -11.17 13.44 -34.82
N PRO A 207 -11.78 13.24 -33.64
CA PRO A 207 -12.80 14.14 -33.12
C PRO A 207 -12.15 15.40 -32.50
N LYS A 208 -12.76 16.55 -32.81
CA LYS A 208 -12.36 17.89 -32.36
C LYS A 208 -12.68 18.10 -30.86
N LYS A 209 -11.84 18.92 -30.22
CA LYS A 209 -11.89 19.35 -28.82
C LYS A 209 -13.15 20.15 -28.48
N SER A 210 -13.72 19.93 -27.29
CA SER A 210 -14.57 20.90 -26.57
C SER A 210 -13.84 21.43 -25.33
N SER A 211 -13.90 22.75 -25.14
CA SER A 211 -13.21 23.55 -24.13
C SER A 211 -13.59 23.26 -22.67
N GLY A 212 -12.62 23.35 -21.75
CA GLY A 212 -12.84 23.55 -20.32
C GLY A 212 -11.64 23.22 -19.42
N ASN A 213 -10.88 24.26 -19.01
CA ASN A 213 -9.79 24.33 -18.01
C ASN A 213 -8.56 23.40 -18.13
N VAL A 214 -7.48 23.95 -18.70
CA VAL A 214 -6.16 23.31 -18.86
C VAL A 214 -5.32 23.55 -17.60
N VAL A 215 -5.03 22.48 -16.84
CA VAL A 215 -3.87 22.45 -15.94
C VAL A 215 -2.66 21.97 -16.76
N PRO A 216 -1.52 22.67 -16.81
CA PRO A 216 -0.38 22.22 -17.59
C PRO A 216 0.18 20.93 -16.98
N GLY A 217 0.03 19.81 -17.69
CA GLY A 217 0.81 18.60 -17.41
C GLY A 217 2.31 18.88 -17.63
N PRO A 218 3.22 18.11 -17.00
CA PRO A 218 4.65 18.28 -17.19
C PRO A 218 4.98 18.19 -18.69
N THR A 219 5.54 19.27 -19.24
CA THR A 219 6.00 19.30 -20.62
C THR A 219 7.11 18.28 -20.79
N PRO A 220 7.00 17.34 -21.74
CA PRO A 220 8.10 16.43 -22.04
C PRO A 220 9.33 17.25 -22.39
N ARG A 221 10.43 16.99 -21.69
CA ARG A 221 11.73 17.59 -22.01
C ARG A 221 12.11 17.18 -23.44
N LYS A 222 12.38 18.15 -24.31
CA LYS A 222 12.72 17.91 -25.73
C LYS A 222 14.20 18.14 -26.03
N ASP A 223 14.94 18.68 -25.06
CA ASP A 223 16.36 18.99 -25.08
C ASP A 223 17.22 17.83 -24.55
N PHE A 224 17.04 16.63 -25.09
CA PHE A 224 17.98 15.52 -24.80
C PHE A 224 19.31 15.79 -25.49
N SER A 225 20.41 15.70 -24.75
CA SER A 225 21.76 15.69 -25.32
C SER A 225 21.97 14.45 -26.20
N ASP A 226 22.92 14.50 -27.14
CA ASP A 226 23.24 13.35 -28.00
C ASP A 226 23.71 12.12 -27.21
N ALA A 227 24.34 12.35 -26.04
CA ALA A 227 24.72 11.29 -25.10
C ALA A 227 23.48 10.58 -24.52
N GLU A 228 22.45 11.34 -24.14
CA GLU A 228 21.19 10.79 -23.60
C GLU A 228 20.40 10.03 -24.66
N LYS A 229 20.31 10.57 -25.88
CA LYS A 229 19.66 9.90 -27.02
C LYS A 229 20.37 8.57 -27.36
N SER A 230 21.70 8.57 -27.34
CA SER A 230 22.51 7.37 -27.58
C SER A 230 22.31 6.31 -26.49
N ALA A 231 22.22 6.73 -25.22
CA ALA A 231 21.96 5.83 -24.10
C ALA A 231 20.55 5.22 -24.16
N MET A 232 19.54 6.01 -24.55
CA MET A 232 18.17 5.53 -24.77
C MET A 232 18.09 4.52 -25.91
N LEU A 233 18.74 4.80 -27.04
CA LEU A 233 18.78 3.88 -28.18
C LEU A 233 19.50 2.56 -27.84
N LYS A 234 20.57 2.63 -27.05
CA LYS A 234 21.29 1.43 -26.58
C LYS A 234 20.42 0.57 -25.67
N ARG A 235 19.66 1.17 -24.75
CA ARG A 235 18.70 0.44 -23.90
C ARG A 235 17.54 -0.13 -24.70
N ALA A 236 17.00 0.62 -25.67
CA ALA A 236 15.92 0.14 -26.53
C ALA A 236 16.36 -1.07 -27.37
N ARG A 237 17.57 -1.04 -27.93
CA ARG A 237 18.15 -2.18 -28.67
C ARG A 237 18.44 -3.38 -27.77
N ALA A 238 18.94 -3.17 -26.56
CA ALA A 238 19.16 -4.25 -25.60
C ALA A 238 17.85 -4.93 -25.19
N HIS A 239 16.80 -4.15 -24.92
CA HIS A 239 15.48 -4.68 -24.62
C HIS A 239 14.87 -5.42 -25.82
N ALA A 240 15.02 -4.89 -27.04
CA ALA A 240 14.56 -5.57 -28.25
C ALA A 240 15.30 -6.91 -28.48
N ALA A 241 16.60 -6.98 -28.17
CA ALA A 241 17.37 -8.22 -28.22
C ALA A 241 16.94 -9.23 -27.16
N GLU A 242 16.67 -8.80 -25.93
CA GLU A 242 16.17 -9.65 -24.85
C GLU A 242 14.77 -10.20 -25.16
N VAL A 243 13.88 -9.37 -25.70
CA VAL A 243 12.54 -9.79 -26.13
C VAL A 243 12.63 -10.79 -27.29
N LYS A 244 13.55 -10.59 -28.23
CA LYS A 244 13.77 -11.52 -29.35
C LYS A 244 14.34 -12.86 -28.86
N ALA A 245 15.22 -12.85 -27.86
CA ALA A 245 15.78 -14.07 -27.26
C ALA A 245 14.76 -14.85 -26.39
N ARG A 246 13.72 -14.20 -25.88
CA ARG A 246 12.64 -14.87 -25.12
C ARG A 246 11.53 -15.45 -26.00
N LYS A 247 11.48 -15.09 -27.29
CA LYS A 247 10.44 -15.52 -28.25
C LYS A 247 10.94 -16.46 -29.35
N GLY A 248 12.22 -16.83 -29.34
CA GLY A 248 12.81 -17.85 -30.21
C GLY A 248 13.23 -19.05 -29.40
#